data_AF-A0AA89LZU0-F1
#
_entry.id   AF-A0AA89LZU0-F1
#
_cell.length_a   1.000
_cell.length_b   1.000
_cell.length_c   1.000
_cell.angle_alpha   90.00
_cell.angle_beta   90.00
_cell.angle_gamma   90.00
#
_symmetry.space_group_name_H-M   'P 1'
#
loop_
_entity.id
_entity.type
_entity.pdbx_description
1 polymer ?
#
loop_
_entity_poly.entity_id
_entity_poly.type
_entity_poly.pdbx_seq_one_letter_code
_entity_poly.pdbx_strand_id
1 'polypeptide(L)' 'MRNTLAWVLVQPGVFAAPKAARIEHVRDNRAALDLVSSDDERAQLDARFGPPRRKRALAVL' A
#
# COMPACT_ATOMS: atom_id res chain seq x y z
N MET A 1 -6.64 -2.31 -9.01
CA MET A 1 -5.34 -2.08 -8.31
C MET A 1 -5.35 -0.88 -7.36
N ARG A 2 -6.33 0.02 -7.43
CA ARG A 2 -6.33 1.29 -6.67
C ARG A 2 -6.15 1.18 -5.13
N ASN A 3 -6.69 0.14 -4.48
CA ASN A 3 -6.73 0.08 -3.01
C ASN A 3 -5.38 -0.27 -2.34
N THR A 4 -4.57 -1.13 -2.96
CA THR A 4 -3.35 -1.65 -2.31
C THR A 4 -2.26 -0.59 -2.17
N LEU A 5 -2.15 0.32 -3.15
CA LEU A 5 -1.15 1.38 -3.12
C LEU A 5 -1.47 2.44 -2.05
N ALA A 6 -2.75 2.76 -1.85
CA ALA A 6 -3.18 3.71 -0.82
C ALA A 6 -2.80 3.25 0.60
N TRP A 7 -2.93 1.96 0.89
CA TRP A 7 -2.51 1.40 2.19
C TRP A 7 -1.00 1.50 2.45
N VAL A 8 -0.16 1.42 1.40
CA VAL A 8 1.29 1.66 1.56
C VAL A 8 1.57 3.15 1.76
N LEU A 9 0.88 4.02 1.01
CA LEU A 9 1.10 5.47 0.99
C LEU A 9 0.62 6.19 2.26
N VAL A 10 -0.27 5.60 3.06
CA VAL A 10 -0.73 6.20 4.33
C VAL A 10 0.38 6.26 5.39
N GLN A 11 1.43 5.44 5.24
CA GLN A 11 2.50 5.33 6.22
C GLN A 11 3.49 6.50 6.08
N PRO A 12 3.72 7.30 7.14
CA PRO A 12 4.67 8.40 7.09
C PRO A 12 6.09 7.91 6.77
N GLY A 13 6.78 8.61 5.87
CA GLY A 13 8.16 8.29 5.49
C GLY A 13 8.32 7.14 4.50
N VAL A 14 7.22 6.59 3.96
CA VAL A 14 7.26 5.54 2.94
C VAL A 14 7.08 6.14 1.55
N PHE A 15 8.00 5.80 0.63
CA PHE A 15 7.88 6.13 -0.80
C PHE A 15 7.67 4.84 -1.60
N ALA A 16 6.48 4.68 -2.19
CA ALA A 16 6.17 3.55 -3.05
C ALA A 16 6.59 3.84 -4.51
N ALA A 17 7.29 2.91 -5.16
CA ALA A 17 7.74 3.02 -6.55
C ALA A 17 7.09 1.95 -7.48
N PRO A 18 5.76 1.99 -7.69
CA PRO A 18 5.09 0.98 -8.51
C PRO A 18 5.39 1.16 -10.00
N LYS A 19 5.72 0.06 -10.68
CA LYS A 19 5.87 0.04 -12.14
C LYS A 19 4.52 -0.15 -12.83
N ALA A 20 4.24 0.66 -13.86
CA ALA A 20 3.08 0.51 -14.73
C ALA A 20 3.51 0.64 -16.20
N ALA A 21 3.04 -0.28 -17.06
CA ALA A 21 3.29 -0.25 -18.52
C ALA A 21 2.06 0.20 -19.34
N ARG A 22 0.93 0.44 -18.68
CA ARG A 22 -0.34 0.87 -19.28
C ARG A 22 -0.73 2.20 -18.67
N ILE A 23 -1.23 3.13 -19.48
CA ILE A 23 -1.55 4.49 -19.03
C ILE A 23 -2.69 4.45 -18.01
N GLU A 24 -3.62 3.51 -18.16
CA GLU A 24 -4.72 3.27 -17.22
C GLU A 24 -4.17 2.97 -15.82
N HIS A 25 -3.12 2.14 -15.71
CA HIS A 25 -2.48 1.85 -14.43
C HIS A 25 -1.70 3.03 -13.86
N VAL A 26 -1.11 3.88 -14.71
CA VAL A 26 -0.46 5.13 -14.25
C VAL A 26 -1.51 6.05 -13.63
N ARG A 27 -2.67 6.20 -14.26
CA ARG A 27 -3.80 6.98 -13.74
C ARG A 27 -4.33 6.40 -12.43
N ASP A 28 -4.48 5.07 -12.35
CA ASP A 28 -4.88 4.39 -11.12
C ASP A 28 -3.87 4.60 -9.98
N ASN A 29 -2.56 4.50 -10.26
CA ASN A 29 -1.51 4.76 -9.27
C ASN A 29 -1.59 6.20 -8.74
N ARG A 30 -1.81 7.18 -9.61
CA ARG A 30 -1.99 8.58 -9.21
C ARG A 30 -3.26 8.77 -8.37
N ALA A 31 -4.36 8.16 -8.77
CA ALA A 31 -5.63 8.27 -8.08
C ALA A 31 -5.63 7.60 -6.69
N ALA A 32 -4.62 6.77 -6.39
CA ALA A 32 -4.44 6.18 -5.06
C ALA A 32 -4.06 7.20 -3.98
N LEU A 33 -3.46 8.34 -4.36
CA LEU A 33 -3.15 9.43 -3.42
C LEU A 33 -4.41 10.12 -2.87
N ASP A 34 -5.51 10.04 -3.62
CA ASP A 34 -6.77 10.70 -3.27
C ASP A 34 -7.69 9.74 -2.48
N LEU A 35 -7.26 8.50 -2.24
CA LEU A 35 -8.03 7.52 -1.48
C LEU A 35 -7.81 7.71 0.02
N VAL A 36 -8.92 7.88 0.73
CA VAL A 36 -8.98 7.85 2.19
C VAL A 36 -9.62 6.53 2.59
N SER A 37 -8.83 5.57 3.07
CA SER A 37 -9.38 4.36 3.70
C SER A 37 -10.05 4.73 5.02
N SER A 38 -11.15 4.06 5.35
CA SER A 38 -11.75 4.18 6.69
C SER A 38 -10.87 3.51 7.74
N ASP A 39 -11.08 3.83 9.02
CA ASP A 39 -10.41 3.14 10.12
C ASP A 39 -10.73 1.64 10.14
N ASP A 40 -11.97 1.27 9.80
CA ASP A 40 -12.38 -0.14 9.73
C ASP A 40 -11.66 -0.91 8.63
N GLU A 41 -11.47 -0.30 7.46
CA GLU A 41 -10.69 -0.91 6.37
C GLU A 41 -9.21 -1.06 6.75
N ARG A 42 -8.65 -0.04 7.41
CA ARG A 42 -7.28 -0.12 7.94
C ARG A 42 -7.14 -1.24 8.96
N ALA A 43 -8.06 -1.34 9.91
CA ALA A 43 -8.04 -2.38 10.95
C ALA A 43 -8.14 -3.79 10.34
N GLN A 44 -8.96 -3.98 9.31
CA GLN A 44 -9.05 -5.25 8.59
C GLN A 44 -7.74 -5.62 7.89
N LEU A 45 -7.07 -4.65 7.26
CA LEU A 45 -5.78 -4.85 6.61
C LEU A 45 -4.68 -5.16 7.63
N ASP A 46 -4.64 -4.44 8.75
CA ASP A 46 -3.66 -4.67 9.81
C ASP A 46 -3.86 -6.03 10.50
N ALA A 47 -5.11 -6.48 10.67
CA ALA A 47 -5.39 -7.83 11.18
C ALA A 47 -4.88 -8.93 10.23
N ARG A 48 -4.91 -8.69 8.92
CA ARG A 48 -4.51 -9.66 7.88
C ARG A 48 -3.01 -9.63 7.56
N PHE A 49 -2.41 -8.44 7.55
CA PHE A 49 -1.06 -8.16 7.04
C PHE A 49 -0.18 -7.39 8.04
N GLY A 50 -0.55 -7.40 9.32
CA GLY A 50 0.12 -6.65 10.37
C GLY A 50 1.62 -6.96 10.54
N PRO A 51 2.29 -6.15 11.37
CA PRO A 51 3.75 -6.19 11.50
C PRO A 51 4.25 -7.55 12.00
N PRO A 52 5.49 -7.94 11.64
CA PRO A 52 6.08 -9.20 12.09
C PRO A 52 6.25 -9.22 13.61
N ARG A 53 5.85 -10.32 14.26
CA ARG A 53 5.92 -10.50 15.73
C ARG A 53 7.32 -10.85 16.27
N ARG A 54 8.30 -11.04 15.39
CA ARG A 54 9.70 -11.37 15.73
C ARG A 54 10.63 -10.88 14.62
N LYS A 55 11.92 -10.77 14.93
CA LYS A 55 12.95 -10.48 13.92
C LYS A 55 12.86 -11.48 12.76
N ARG A 56 12.92 -10.98 11.53
CA ARG A 56 12.97 -11.78 10.30
C ARG A 56 14.09 -11.27 9.41
N ALA A 57 14.66 -12.14 8.59
CA ALA A 57 15.59 -11.72 7.55
C ALA A 57 14.91 -10.74 6.57
N LEU A 58 15.72 -9.87 5.97
CA LEU A 58 15.25 -8.94 4.94
C LEU A 58 14.76 -9.74 3.72
N ALA A 59 13.55 -9.41 3.23
CA ALA A 59 13.02 -9.99 2.01
C ALA A 59 13.64 -9.29 0.79
N VAL A 60 14.15 -10.08 -0.16
CA VAL A 60 14.73 -9.62 -1.43
C VAL A 60 14.13 -10.48 -2.54
N LEU A 61 13.84 -9.89 -3.70
CA LEU A 61 13.28 -10.53 -4.90
C LEU A 61 14.21 -10.33 -6.09
#